data_AF-A0A139DIB2-F1
#
_entry.id   AF-A0A139DIB2-F1
#
_cell.length_a   1.000
_cell.length_b   1.000
_cell.length_c   1.000
_cell.angle_alpha   90.00
_cell.angle_beta   90.00
_cell.angle_gamma   90.00
#
_symmetry.space_group_name_H-M   'P 1'
#
loop_
_entity.id
_entity.type
_entity.pdbx_description
1 polymer ?
#
loop_
_entity_poly.entity_id
_entity_poly.type
_entity_poly.pdbx_seq_one_letter_code
_entity_poly.pdbx_strand_id
1 'polypeptide(L)'
;MSDHEPTYSRCAVQLNLYSLIKVTGLIGLAGGISWALIICLLDMVGLIELVRFESYLTNLIAFPMAAAFFGVLFSIVGYPIYAWVCKNARGQKLSGIFHAPRN
;
A
#
# COMPACT_ATOMS: atom_id res chain seq x y z
N MET A 1 46.10 -6.01 5.34
CA MET A 1 44.96 -6.10 4.41
C MET A 1 43.73 -6.01 5.29
N SER A 2 43.10 -4.84 5.33
CA SER A 2 42.04 -4.52 6.29
C SER A 2 40.72 -5.03 5.71
N ASP A 3 40.21 -6.13 6.26
CA ASP A 3 38.87 -6.63 5.97
C ASP A 3 37.84 -5.60 6.45
N HIS A 4 37.40 -4.73 5.53
CA HIS A 4 36.19 -3.93 5.74
C HIS A 4 34.98 -4.86 5.60
N GLU A 5 34.64 -5.57 6.67
CA GLU A 5 33.32 -6.19 6.79
C GLU A 5 32.27 -5.08 6.71
N PRO A 6 31.34 -5.12 5.72
CA PRO A 6 30.23 -4.19 5.69
C PRO A 6 29.38 -4.42 6.94
N THR A 7 29.42 -3.47 7.88
CA THR A 7 28.69 -3.54 9.14
C THR A 7 27.18 -3.39 8.84
N TYR A 8 26.52 -4.50 8.51
CA TYR A 8 25.08 -4.54 8.31
C TYR A 8 24.39 -4.36 9.66
N SER A 9 24.11 -3.12 10.02
CA SER A 9 23.29 -2.81 11.19
C SER A 9 21.84 -3.20 10.90
N ARG A 10 21.25 -4.08 11.72
CA ARG A 10 19.80 -4.36 11.71
C ARG A 10 19.05 -3.08 12.11
N CYS A 11 18.87 -2.17 11.17
CA CYS A 11 18.09 -0.96 11.35
C CYS A 11 16.61 -1.30 11.27
N ALA A 12 15.93 -1.10 12.39
CA ALA A 12 14.48 -1.15 12.47
C ALA A 12 13.92 0.22 12.06
N VAL A 13 13.54 0.37 10.80
CA VAL A 13 12.98 1.62 10.29
C VAL A 13 11.46 1.58 10.41
N GLN A 14 10.89 2.49 11.20
CA GLN A 14 9.44 2.72 11.24
C GLN A 14 9.02 3.38 9.92
N LEU A 15 7.86 3.00 9.36
CA LEU A 15 7.37 3.69 8.17
C LEU A 15 6.99 5.12 8.54
N ASN A 16 7.68 6.08 7.93
CA ASN A 16 7.23 7.46 7.93
C ASN A 16 5.91 7.59 7.17
N LEU A 17 5.10 8.59 7.51
CA LEU A 17 3.80 8.87 6.89
C LEU A 17 3.86 8.85 5.36
N TYR A 18 4.91 9.42 4.77
CA TYR A 18 5.13 9.43 3.33
C TYR A 18 5.30 8.03 2.73
N SER A 19 6.03 7.14 3.41
CA SER A 19 6.20 5.76 2.99
C SER A 19 4.88 5.00 3.11
N LEU A 20 4.14 5.24 4.20
CA LEU A 20 2.84 4.63 4.43
C LEU A 20 1.85 5.02 3.32
N ILE A 21 1.76 6.31 2.98
CA ILE A 21 0.92 6.83 1.87
C ILE A 21 1.26 6.15 0.55
N LYS A 22 2.55 6.01 0.22
CA LYS A 22 2.98 5.35 -1.02
C LYS A 22 2.55 3.90 -1.07
N VAL A 23 2.79 3.17 0.02
CA VAL A 23 2.48 1.74 0.09
C VAL A 23 0.98 1.52 0.05
N THR A 24 0.20 2.22 0.88
CA THR A 24 -1.26 2.05 0.90
C THR A 24 -1.93 2.58 -0.36
N GLY A 25 -1.41 3.66 -0.95
CA GLY A 25 -1.88 4.18 -2.23
C GLY A 25 -1.64 3.18 -3.37
N LEU A 26 -0.44 2.60 -3.44
CA LEU A 26 -0.12 1.57 -4.45
C LEU A 26 -0.96 0.30 -4.25
N ILE A 27 -1.11 -0.16 -3.01
CA ILE A 27 -1.95 -1.32 -2.68
C ILE A 27 -3.42 -1.03 -3.04
N GLY A 28 -3.92 0.16 -2.71
CA GLY A 28 -5.26 0.60 -3.06
C GLY A 28 -5.48 0.63 -4.56
N LEU A 29 -4.51 1.15 -5.32
CA LEU A 29 -4.57 1.18 -6.79
C LEU A 29 -4.58 -0.24 -7.37
N ALA A 30 -3.64 -1.09 -6.96
CA ALA A 30 -3.57 -2.48 -7.42
C ALA A 30 -4.84 -3.27 -7.05
N GLY A 31 -5.31 -3.13 -5.81
CA GLY A 31 -6.55 -3.76 -5.34
C GLY A 31 -7.77 -3.27 -6.12
N GLY A 32 -7.85 -1.98 -6.42
CA GLY A 32 -8.93 -1.42 -7.23
C GLY A 32 -8.91 -1.91 -8.68
N ILE A 33 -7.72 -2.11 -9.29
CA ILE A 33 -7.60 -2.71 -10.63
C ILE A 33 -8.07 -4.17 -10.58
N SER A 34 -7.57 -4.95 -9.63
CA SER A 34 -7.97 -6.35 -9.46
C SER A 34 -9.48 -6.47 -9.26
N TRP A 35 -10.07 -5.61 -8.43
CA TRP A 35 -11.51 -5.60 -8.18
C TRP A 35 -12.33 -5.24 -9.41
N ALA A 36 -11.91 -4.21 -10.16
CA ALA A 36 -12.56 -3.83 -11.42
C ALA A 36 -12.54 -4.97 -12.45
N LEU A 37 -11.41 -5.69 -12.56
CA LEU A 37 -11.28 -6.84 -13.45
C LEU A 37 -12.14 -8.03 -13.01
N ILE A 38 -12.19 -8.33 -11.70
CA ILE A 38 -13.04 -9.39 -11.16
C ILE A 38 -14.50 -9.12 -11.50
N ILE A 39 -15.00 -7.90 -11.24
CA ILE A 39 -16.38 -7.55 -11.54
C ILE A 39 -16.66 -7.63 -13.06
N CYS A 40 -15.74 -7.11 -13.88
CA CYS A 40 -15.86 -7.20 -15.33
C CYS A 40 -16.01 -8.66 -15.82
N LEU A 41 -15.18 -9.57 -15.30
CA LEU A 41 -15.26 -10.99 -15.64
C LEU A 41 -16.57 -11.64 -15.15
N LEU A 42 -17.01 -11.31 -13.94
CA LEU A 42 -18.25 -11.86 -13.38
C LEU A 42 -19.49 -11.39 -14.15
N ASP A 43 -19.50 -10.14 -14.61
CA ASP A 43 -20.56 -9.56 -15.44
C ASP A 43 -20.57 -10.22 -16.84
N MET A 44 -19.40 -10.41 -17.46
CA MET A 44 -19.27 -11.13 -18.74
C MET A 44 -19.75 -12.58 -18.69
N VAL A 45 -19.59 -13.27 -17.56
CA VAL A 45 -20.05 -14.65 -17.37
C VAL A 45 -21.55 -14.70 -16.98
N GLY A 46 -22.20 -13.54 -16.77
CA GLY A 46 -23.62 -13.46 -16.41
C GLY A 46 -23.91 -13.89 -14.97
N LEU A 47 -22.88 -13.92 -14.10
CA LEU A 47 -23.00 -14.28 -12.69
C LEU A 47 -23.58 -13.13 -11.86
N ILE A 48 -23.42 -11.90 -12.35
CA ILE A 48 -23.93 -10.67 -11.75
C ILE A 48 -24.49 -9.80 -12.88
N GLU A 49 -25.63 -9.15 -12.65
CA GLU A 49 -26.10 -8.05 -13.52
C GLU A 49 -25.85 -6.74 -12.77
N LEU A 50 -24.78 -6.02 -13.13
CA LEU A 50 -24.60 -4.68 -12.59
C LEU A 50 -25.19 -3.64 -13.54
N VAL A 51 -26.38 -3.16 -13.18
CA VAL A 51 -27.08 -2.00 -13.79
C VAL A 51 -26.18 -0.76 -13.95
N ARG A 52 -25.08 -0.68 -13.18
CA ARG A 52 -24.16 0.48 -13.12
C ARG A 52 -22.89 0.34 -13.97
N PHE A 53 -22.74 -0.75 -14.75
CA PHE A 53 -21.60 -0.98 -15.64
C PHE A 53 -21.84 -0.50 -17.08
N GLU A 54 -22.54 0.62 -17.27
CA GLU A 54 -22.77 1.20 -18.62
C GLU A 54 -21.48 1.56 -19.36
N SER A 55 -20.35 1.69 -18.65
CA SER A 55 -19.03 1.89 -19.27
C SER A 55 -17.92 1.20 -18.49
N TYR A 56 -17.48 0.03 -18.98
CA TYR A 56 -16.35 -0.73 -18.44
C TYR A 56 -15.08 0.11 -18.29
N LEU A 57 -14.79 0.98 -19.26
CA LEU A 57 -13.61 1.83 -19.25
C LEU A 57 -13.66 2.86 -18.10
N THR A 58 -14.82 3.48 -17.88
CA THR A 58 -15.02 4.41 -16.77
C THR A 58 -14.84 3.72 -15.43
N ASN A 59 -15.38 2.51 -15.28
CA ASN A 59 -15.25 1.73 -14.04
C ASN A 59 -13.81 1.24 -13.82
N LEU A 60 -13.12 0.82 -14.88
CA LEU A 60 -11.71 0.41 -14.81
C LEU A 60 -10.79 1.55 -14.33
N ILE A 61 -11.17 2.81 -14.54
CA ILE A 61 -10.42 3.97 -14.06
C ILE A 61 -10.93 4.42 -12.69
N ALA A 62 -12.25 4.50 -12.50
CA ALA A 62 -12.88 5.02 -11.29
C ALA A 62 -12.58 4.16 -10.06
N PHE A 63 -12.65 2.83 -10.16
CA PHE A 63 -12.41 1.94 -9.02
C PHE A 63 -10.96 2.01 -8.51
N PRO A 64 -9.90 1.91 -9.34
CA PRO A 64 -8.53 2.11 -8.89
C PRO A 64 -8.28 3.49 -8.28
N MET A 65 -8.82 4.54 -8.89
CA MET A 65 -8.64 5.90 -8.39
C MET A 65 -9.32 6.11 -7.04
N ALA A 66 -10.56 5.61 -6.87
CA ALA A 66 -11.27 5.65 -5.61
C ALA A 66 -10.55 4.82 -4.53
N ALA A 67 -10.11 3.60 -4.87
CA ALA A 67 -9.40 2.74 -3.93
C ALA A 67 -8.04 3.33 -3.52
N ALA A 68 -7.29 3.93 -4.45
CA ALA A 68 -6.06 4.67 -4.15
C ALA A 68 -6.35 5.88 -3.24
N PHE A 69 -7.38 6.67 -3.54
CA PHE A 69 -7.78 7.81 -2.73
C PHE A 69 -8.13 7.39 -1.29
N PHE A 70 -8.97 6.37 -1.12
CA PHE A 70 -9.32 5.86 0.21
C PHE A 70 -8.10 5.23 0.91
N GLY A 71 -7.23 4.53 0.19
CA GLY A 71 -5.98 3.99 0.75
C GLY A 71 -5.04 5.09 1.29
N VAL A 72 -4.94 6.21 0.57
CA VAL A 72 -4.19 7.40 1.04
C VAL A 72 -4.90 8.05 2.22
N LEU A 73 -6.21 8.28 2.14
CA LEU A 73 -6.99 8.90 3.22
C LEU A 73 -6.88 8.10 4.52
N PHE A 74 -7.07 6.79 4.47
CA PHE A 74 -6.93 5.91 5.63
C PHE A 74 -5.50 5.83 6.16
N SER A 75 -4.49 6.00 5.31
CA SER A 75 -3.11 6.09 5.80
C SER A 75 -2.84 7.37 6.58
N ILE A 76 -3.42 8.50 6.17
CA ILE A 76 -3.28 9.78 6.87
C ILE A 76 -4.01 9.72 8.21
N VAL A 77 -5.27 9.27 8.20
CA VAL A 77 -6.10 9.15 9.41
C VAL A 77 -5.58 8.06 10.35
N GLY A 78 -5.06 6.97 9.80
CA GLY A 78 -4.53 5.83 10.57
C GLY A 78 -3.11 6.04 11.08
N TYR A 79 -2.33 6.96 10.50
CA TYR A 79 -0.97 7.27 10.94
C TYR A 79 -0.81 7.62 12.43
N PRO A 80 -1.64 8.47 13.05
CA PRO A 80 -1.52 8.74 14.49
C PRO A 80 -1.69 7.48 15.34
N ILE A 81 -2.61 6.58 14.96
CA ILE A 81 -2.81 5.30 15.64
C ILE A 81 -1.59 4.39 15.41
N TYR A 82 -1.09 4.31 14.17
CA TYR A 82 0.13 3.57 13.84
C TYR A 82 1.34 4.05 14.65
N ALA A 83 1.56 5.37 14.73
CA ALA A 83 2.65 5.96 15.48
C ALA A 83 2.53 5.69 16.98
N TRP A 84 1.32 5.77 17.54
CA TRP A 84 1.05 5.44 18.94
C TRP A 84 1.31 3.97 19.25
N VAL A 85 0.84 3.04 18.39
CA VAL A 85 1.12 1.60 18.52
C VAL A 85 2.62 1.32 18.38
N CYS A 86 3.31 1.93 17.41
CA CYS A 86 4.75 1.76 17.22
C CYS A 86 5.56 2.23 18.44
N LYS A 87 5.12 3.31 19.10
CA LYS A 87 5.73 3.83 20.34
C LYS A 87 5.52 2.87 21.52
N ASN A 88 4.35 2.25 21.64
CA ASN A 88 3.99 1.42 22.78
C ASN A 88 4.40 -0.06 22.64
N ALA A 89 4.41 -0.59 21.43
CA ALA A 89 4.57 -2.03 21.19
C ALA A 89 5.97 -2.43 20.66
N ARG A 90 6.96 -1.52 20.60
CA ARG A 90 8.19 -1.70 19.78
C ARG A 90 7.81 -2.24 18.38
N GLY A 91 6.82 -1.56 17.75
CA GLY A 91 6.02 -2.08 16.63
C GLY A 91 6.80 -2.51 15.37
N GLN A 92 6.08 -3.02 14.36
CA GLN A 92 6.61 -3.61 13.12
C GLN A 92 7.92 -2.98 12.65
N LYS A 93 9.02 -3.65 13.00
CA LYS A 93 10.35 -3.31 12.55
C LYS A 93 10.52 -4.01 11.22
N LEU A 94 10.43 -3.27 10.11
CA LEU A 94 10.89 -3.80 8.83
C LEU A 94 12.37 -4.17 9.01
N SER A 95 12.68 -5.46 8.95
CA SER A 95 14.04 -5.98 9.05
C SER A 95 14.52 -6.30 7.63
N GLY A 96 15.60 -5.66 7.22
CA GLY A 96 16.21 -5.84 5.90
C GLY A 96 17.65 -5.36 5.92
N ILE A 97 18.37 -5.58 4.82
CA ILE A 97 19.71 -5.05 4.61
C ILE A 97 19.56 -3.59 4.19
N PHE A 98 19.46 -2.70 5.17
CA PHE A 98 19.45 -1.27 4.91
C PHE A 98 20.89 -0.77 4.85
N HIS A 99 21.31 -0.22 3.71
CA HIS A 99 22.56 0.52 3.64
C HIS A 99 22.45 1.73 4.57
N ALA A 100 23.46 1.94 5.43
CA ALA A 100 23.48 3.06 6.35
C ALA A 100 23.46 4.37 5.56
N PRO A 101 22.47 5.26 5.78
CA PRO A 101 22.49 6.57 5.16
C PRO A 101 23.44 7.47 5.97
N ARG A 102 24.75 7.35 5.76
CA ARG A 102 25.78 8.37 6.07
C ARG A 102 27.18 7.92 5.65
N ASN A 103 27.58 8.22 4.41
CA ASN A 103 28.46 9.34 4.04
C ASN A 103 28.87 9.18 2.58
#